data_AF-A0A351X150-F1
#
_entry.id   AF-A0A351X150-F1
#
_cell.length_a   1.000
_cell.length_b   1.000
_cell.length_c   1.000
_cell.angle_alpha   90.00
_cell.angle_beta   90.00
_cell.angle_gamma   90.00
#
_symmetry.space_group_name_H-M   'P 1'
#
loop_
_entity.id
_entity.type
_entity.pdbx_description
1 polymer ?
#
loop_
_entity_poly.entity_id
_entity_poly.type
_entity_poly.pdbx_seq_one_letter_code
_entity_poly.pdbx_strand_id
1 'polypeptide(L)'
;MAIVSETQKTQTVSGHRWVTLGLILALLILRYLVTASQMAFSSVSWVAPTYEVGTYLLTAILLIWESHSLPDYHITNFVIWLVILFKPLETIYLSNLARLNSPLAFPKIPGLLIWLIALGLLWHFRTRLFTKGAVQKQDLRWVLLGALGGLVAVLIIAYPMSFQVSPPDPRGKYSVLSVLINGLKTIPYQIGYAAVSEEPVFRGFLWGYLRKNGWRDVWIWLFQAGLFSLAHLYYINTAPISFWFIVPLLALVQGWLVWRSRSIATSMVAHGVANGLGYTMGYLVAIFRL
;
A
#
# COMPACT_ATOMS: atom_id res chain seq x y z
N MET A 1 -20.10 -15.96 -36.00
CA MET A 1 -20.62 -14.75 -35.34
C MET A 1 -21.27 -15.21 -34.04
N ALA A 2 -20.52 -15.22 -32.93
CA ALA A 2 -20.99 -15.74 -31.65
C ALA A 2 -21.46 -14.56 -30.78
N ILE A 3 -22.74 -14.60 -30.42
CA ILE A 3 -23.40 -13.63 -29.55
C ILE A 3 -22.79 -13.79 -28.16
N VAL A 4 -22.01 -12.79 -27.73
CA VAL A 4 -21.52 -12.68 -26.36
C VAL A 4 -22.72 -12.42 -25.47
N SER A 5 -23.06 -13.39 -24.63
CA SER A 5 -24.20 -13.32 -23.72
C SER A 5 -24.04 -12.13 -22.78
N GLU A 6 -25.08 -11.31 -22.68
CA GLU A 6 -25.21 -10.26 -21.68
C GLU A 6 -24.89 -10.79 -20.28
N THR A 7 -23.84 -10.23 -19.69
CA THR A 7 -23.51 -10.35 -18.28
C THR A 7 -24.74 -10.09 -17.42
N GLN A 8 -25.21 -11.12 -16.71
CA GLN A 8 -26.18 -10.98 -15.62
C GLN A 8 -25.65 -9.92 -14.63
N LYS A 9 -26.25 -8.73 -14.65
CA LYS A 9 -26.09 -7.75 -13.57
C LYS A 9 -26.68 -8.38 -12.31
N THR A 10 -25.83 -8.93 -11.45
CA THR A 10 -26.21 -9.31 -10.09
C THR A 10 -26.84 -8.09 -9.42
N GLN A 11 -28.13 -8.18 -9.10
CA GLN A 11 -28.86 -7.15 -8.37
C GLN A 11 -28.29 -7.08 -6.96
N THR A 12 -27.27 -6.27 -6.75
CA THR A 12 -26.79 -5.91 -5.42
C THR A 12 -27.90 -5.16 -4.70
N VAL A 13 -28.33 -5.65 -3.54
CA VAL A 13 -29.29 -4.97 -2.65
C VAL A 13 -28.79 -3.54 -2.39
N SER A 14 -29.65 -2.54 -2.60
CA SER A 14 -29.28 -1.11 -2.55
C SER A 14 -28.45 -0.73 -1.31
N GLY A 15 -28.81 -1.27 -0.14
CA GLY A 15 -28.09 -1.00 1.12
C GLY A 15 -26.64 -1.48 1.15
N HIS A 16 -26.32 -2.59 0.46
CA HIS A 16 -24.96 -3.15 0.43
C HIS A 16 -23.96 -2.15 -0.18
N ARG A 17 -24.36 -1.46 -1.26
CA ARG A 17 -23.51 -0.48 -1.95
C ARG A 17 -23.17 0.72 -1.09
N TRP A 18 -24.13 1.20 -0.30
CA TRP A 18 -23.94 2.39 0.54
C TRP A 18 -23.03 2.11 1.73
N VAL A 19 -23.11 0.91 2.31
CA VAL A 19 -22.17 0.48 3.37
C VAL A 19 -20.75 0.41 2.82
N THR A 20 -20.55 -0.23 1.66
CA THR A 20 -19.23 -0.33 1.04
C THR A 20 -18.66 1.05 0.69
N LEU A 21 -19.48 1.95 0.15
CA LEU A 21 -19.06 3.34 -0.10
C LEU A 21 -18.69 4.05 1.21
N GLY A 22 -19.51 3.94 2.26
CA GLY A 22 -19.25 4.55 3.55
C GLY A 22 -17.91 4.11 4.15
N LEU A 23 -17.59 2.81 4.07
CA LEU A 23 -16.30 2.26 4.52
C LEU A 23 -15.12 2.76 3.67
N ILE A 24 -15.28 2.85 2.34
CA ILE A 24 -14.25 3.42 1.45
C ILE A 24 -14.01 4.90 1.78
N LEU A 25 -15.08 5.68 1.99
CA LEU A 25 -14.98 7.09 2.37
C LEU A 25 -14.32 7.27 3.73
N ALA A 26 -14.66 6.42 4.72
CA ALA A 26 -14.01 6.44 6.02
C ALA A 26 -12.50 6.16 5.92
N LEU A 27 -12.09 5.21 5.08
CA LEU A 27 -10.68 4.93 4.80
C LEU A 27 -9.96 6.12 4.13
N LEU A 28 -10.61 6.77 3.17
CA LEU A 28 -10.07 7.98 2.55
C LEU A 28 -9.95 9.11 3.57
N ILE A 29 -10.96 9.33 4.42
CA ILE A 29 -10.93 10.35 5.47
C ILE A 29 -9.76 10.10 6.43
N LEU A 30 -9.54 8.86 6.89
CA LEU A 30 -8.40 8.53 7.73
C LEU A 30 -7.06 8.88 7.04
N ARG A 31 -6.94 8.64 5.72
CA ARG A 31 -5.74 9.00 4.98
C ARG A 31 -5.54 10.52 4.89
N TYR A 32 -6.59 11.27 4.57
CA TYR A 32 -6.50 12.72 4.48
C TYR A 32 -6.35 13.38 5.86
N LEU A 33 -6.78 12.74 6.95
CA LEU A 33 -6.48 13.17 8.31
C LEU A 33 -4.97 13.15 8.57
N VAL A 34 -4.24 12.13 8.10
CA VAL A 34 -2.77 12.11 8.19
C VAL A 34 -2.17 13.29 7.43
N THR A 35 -2.62 13.52 6.20
CA THR A 35 -2.17 14.64 5.36
C THR A 35 -2.41 15.99 6.06
N ALA A 36 -3.64 16.22 6.51
CA ALA A 36 -4.03 17.43 7.22
C ALA A 36 -3.24 17.60 8.51
N SER A 37 -2.99 16.51 9.25
CA SER A 37 -2.15 16.55 10.45
C SER A 37 -0.75 17.02 10.12
N GLN A 38 -0.07 16.43 9.13
CA GLN A 38 1.30 16.79 8.76
C GLN A 38 1.42 18.23 8.24
N MET A 39 0.36 18.76 7.64
CA MET A 39 0.33 20.15 7.15
C MET A 39 0.03 21.18 8.24
N ALA A 40 -0.92 20.89 9.14
CA ALA A 40 -1.46 21.87 10.08
C ALA A 40 -0.93 21.71 11.51
N PHE A 41 -0.51 20.51 11.90
CA PHE A 41 -0.12 20.17 13.27
C PHE A 41 1.22 19.42 13.25
N SER A 42 2.27 20.00 13.83
CA SER A 42 3.53 19.28 14.04
C SER A 42 3.26 17.92 14.70
N SER A 43 3.56 16.83 13.98
CA SER A 43 3.27 15.41 14.25
C SER A 43 2.61 15.09 15.62
N VAL A 44 1.29 14.99 15.65
CA VAL A 44 0.59 14.61 16.88
C VAL A 44 0.71 13.09 17.08
N SER A 45 1.19 12.67 18.25
CA SER A 45 1.60 11.29 18.54
C SER A 45 0.49 10.24 18.42
N TRP A 46 -0.78 10.65 18.50
CA TRP A 46 -1.93 9.76 18.37
C TRP A 46 -2.38 9.53 16.91
N VAL A 47 -2.03 10.42 15.97
CA VAL A 47 -2.55 10.36 14.60
C VAL A 47 -2.08 9.09 13.88
N ALA A 48 -0.79 8.77 13.96
CA ALA A 48 -0.24 7.58 13.31
C ALA A 48 -0.88 6.27 13.86
N PRO A 49 -0.94 6.04 15.19
CA PRO A 49 -1.66 4.88 15.72
C PRO A 49 -3.13 4.80 15.30
N THR A 50 -3.85 5.92 15.32
CA THR A 50 -5.26 5.98 14.89
C THR A 50 -5.40 5.64 13.41
N TYR A 51 -4.54 6.18 12.57
CA TYR A 51 -4.52 5.89 11.14
C TYR A 51 -4.22 4.40 10.88
N GLU A 52 -3.17 3.84 11.46
CA GLU A 52 -2.75 2.47 11.19
C GLU A 52 -3.77 1.44 11.70
N VAL A 53 -4.23 1.58 12.95
CA VAL A 53 -5.22 0.66 13.53
C VAL A 53 -6.58 0.83 12.87
N GLY A 54 -7.02 2.08 12.65
CA GLY A 54 -8.30 2.39 12.03
C GLY A 54 -8.38 1.91 10.59
N THR A 55 -7.33 2.15 9.79
CA THR A 55 -7.25 1.70 8.41
C THR A 55 -7.23 0.18 8.32
N TYR A 56 -6.48 -0.49 9.19
CA TYR A 56 -6.43 -1.95 9.20
C TYR A 56 -7.77 -2.57 9.62
N LEU A 57 -8.44 -2.00 10.62
CA LEU A 57 -9.78 -2.44 11.05
C LEU A 57 -10.82 -2.26 9.94
N LEU A 58 -10.90 -1.09 9.32
CA LEU A 58 -11.86 -0.81 8.25
C LEU A 58 -11.58 -1.68 7.02
N THR A 59 -10.31 -1.91 6.69
CA THR A 59 -9.92 -2.85 5.63
C THR A 59 -10.36 -4.27 5.97
N ALA A 60 -10.19 -4.71 7.22
CA ALA A 60 -10.64 -6.03 7.67
C ALA A 60 -12.17 -6.18 7.58
N ILE A 61 -12.92 -5.16 7.97
CA ILE A 61 -14.38 -5.11 7.83
C ILE A 61 -14.78 -5.23 6.36
N LEU A 62 -14.15 -4.45 5.46
CA LEU A 62 -14.42 -4.53 4.02
C LEU A 62 -14.08 -5.91 3.43
N LEU A 63 -12.97 -6.53 3.85
CA LEU A 63 -12.60 -7.87 3.40
C LEU A 63 -13.68 -8.90 3.77
N ILE A 64 -14.19 -8.83 5.00
CA ILE A 64 -15.27 -9.72 5.47
C ILE A 64 -16.59 -9.41 4.76
N TRP A 65 -16.95 -8.13 4.66
CA TRP A 65 -18.18 -7.64 4.06
C TRP A 65 -18.30 -8.00 2.58
N GLU A 66 -17.19 -7.89 1.83
CA GLU A 66 -17.10 -8.21 0.40
C GLU A 66 -16.48 -9.60 0.14
N SER A 67 -16.49 -10.49 1.14
CA SER A 67 -15.79 -11.78 1.09
C SER A 67 -16.13 -12.64 -0.14
N HIS A 68 -17.36 -12.56 -0.64
CA HIS A 68 -17.85 -13.27 -1.83
C HIS A 68 -17.52 -12.58 -3.16
N SER A 69 -17.18 -11.30 -3.13
CA SER A 69 -16.94 -10.43 -4.29
C SER A 69 -15.50 -9.92 -4.37
N LEU A 70 -14.59 -10.38 -3.49
CA LEU A 70 -13.17 -9.99 -3.47
C LEU A 70 -12.47 -10.01 -4.83
N PRO A 71 -12.72 -10.99 -5.74
CA PRO A 71 -12.13 -10.96 -7.08
C PRO A 71 -12.51 -9.72 -7.91
N ASP A 72 -13.70 -9.15 -7.71
CA ASP A 72 -14.13 -7.92 -8.38
C ASP A 72 -13.27 -6.70 -8.01
N TYR A 73 -12.67 -6.77 -6.82
CA TYR A 73 -11.77 -5.77 -6.24
C TYR A 73 -10.30 -6.15 -6.40
N HIS A 74 -9.97 -7.14 -7.25
CA HIS A 74 -8.59 -7.62 -7.47
C HIS A 74 -7.92 -8.13 -6.18
N ILE A 75 -8.71 -8.64 -5.24
CA ILE A 75 -8.24 -9.21 -3.97
C ILE A 75 -8.28 -10.75 -4.10
N THR A 76 -7.11 -11.35 -4.30
CA THR A 76 -6.93 -12.80 -4.32
C THR A 76 -6.65 -13.32 -2.90
N ASN A 77 -6.66 -14.65 -2.71
CA ASN A 77 -6.30 -15.24 -1.41
C ASN A 77 -4.87 -14.87 -0.99
N PHE A 78 -3.97 -14.70 -1.97
CA PHE A 78 -2.61 -14.29 -1.70
C PHE A 78 -2.54 -12.86 -1.14
N VAL A 79 -3.39 -11.95 -1.60
CA VAL A 79 -3.53 -10.60 -1.02
C VAL A 79 -3.94 -10.70 0.44
N ILE A 80 -4.92 -11.54 0.78
CA ILE A 80 -5.37 -11.74 2.16
C ILE A 80 -4.22 -12.24 3.03
N TRP A 81 -3.41 -13.18 2.53
CA TRP A 81 -2.18 -13.60 3.20
C TRP A 81 -1.21 -12.45 3.45
N LEU A 82 -0.96 -11.58 2.45
CA LEU A 82 -0.08 -10.43 2.62
C LEU A 82 -0.60 -9.49 3.72
N VAL A 83 -1.90 -9.20 3.72
CA VAL A 83 -2.55 -8.34 4.72
C VAL A 83 -2.41 -8.92 6.13
N ILE A 84 -2.71 -10.22 6.30
CA ILE A 84 -2.64 -10.90 7.60
C ILE A 84 -1.21 -11.00 8.13
N LEU A 85 -0.21 -11.23 7.26
CA LEU A 85 1.16 -11.49 7.69
C LEU A 85 2.00 -10.22 7.86
N PHE A 86 1.95 -9.30 6.90
CA PHE A 86 2.87 -8.16 6.90
C PHE A 86 2.46 -7.08 7.89
N LYS A 87 1.16 -6.93 8.21
CA LYS A 87 0.73 -5.92 9.18
C LYS A 87 1.22 -6.21 10.60
N PRO A 88 1.09 -7.44 11.15
CA PRO A 88 1.72 -7.78 12.42
C PRO A 88 3.25 -7.73 12.36
N LEU A 89 3.87 -8.17 11.25
CA LEU A 89 5.32 -8.13 11.07
C LEU A 89 5.90 -6.71 11.19
N GLU A 90 5.16 -5.70 10.71
CA GLU A 90 5.48 -4.29 10.91
C GLU A 90 5.68 -3.95 12.40
N THR A 91 4.78 -4.41 13.27
CA THR A 91 4.84 -4.12 14.72
C THR A 91 6.06 -4.76 15.39
N ILE A 92 6.52 -5.91 14.89
CA ILE A 92 7.75 -6.59 15.33
C ILE A 92 8.97 -5.82 14.84
N TYR A 93 8.94 -5.34 13.60
CA TYR A 93 10.02 -4.54 13.02
C TYR A 93 10.25 -3.25 13.82
N LEU A 94 9.16 -2.55 14.17
CA LEU A 94 9.19 -1.36 15.01
C LEU A 94 9.79 -1.62 16.40
N SER A 95 9.59 -2.81 16.96
CA SER A 95 10.13 -3.22 18.26
C SER A 95 11.65 -3.48 18.20
N ASN A 96 12.12 -4.17 17.15
CA ASN A 96 13.50 -4.67 17.09
C ASN A 96 14.51 -3.73 16.41
N LEU A 97 14.13 -3.12 15.28
CA LEU A 97 15.10 -2.47 14.38
C LEU A 97 15.10 -0.96 14.51
N ALA A 98 13.95 -0.36 14.85
CA ALA A 98 13.84 1.08 14.86
C ALA A 98 14.28 1.70 16.20
N ARG A 99 14.35 0.93 17.30
CA ARG A 99 14.43 1.45 18.69
C ARG A 99 13.50 2.64 18.93
N LEU A 100 12.44 2.74 18.13
CA LEU A 100 11.52 3.84 18.19
C LEU A 100 10.60 3.53 19.35
N ASN A 101 10.38 4.52 20.20
CA ASN A 101 9.30 4.49 21.18
C ASN A 101 7.92 4.61 20.49
N SER A 102 7.73 3.93 19.35
CA SER A 102 6.50 3.91 18.59
C SER A 102 5.38 3.29 19.44
N PRO A 103 4.19 3.91 19.52
CA PRO A 103 3.03 3.31 20.16
C PRO A 103 2.54 2.02 19.46
N LEU A 104 2.91 1.81 18.19
CA LEU A 104 2.53 0.65 17.38
C LEU A 104 3.46 -0.56 17.54
N ALA A 105 4.60 -0.40 18.22
CA ALA A 105 5.55 -1.49 18.42
C ALA A 105 4.94 -2.58 19.32
N PHE A 106 5.14 -3.85 18.96
CA PHE A 106 4.76 -4.96 19.82
C PHE A 106 5.63 -4.99 21.10
N PRO A 107 5.06 -5.19 22.31
CA PRO A 107 3.66 -5.58 22.62
C PRO A 107 2.77 -4.43 23.14
N LYS A 108 2.95 -3.19 22.67
CA LYS A 108 2.09 -2.06 23.12
C LYS A 108 0.65 -2.22 22.64
N ILE A 109 -0.30 -1.60 23.35
CA ILE A 109 -1.74 -1.74 23.11
C ILE A 109 -2.14 -1.52 21.64
N PRO A 110 -1.76 -0.42 20.96
CA PRO A 110 -2.09 -0.25 19.53
C PRO A 110 -1.54 -1.37 18.64
N GLY A 111 -0.32 -1.84 18.92
CA GLY A 111 0.26 -3.00 18.24
C GLY A 111 -0.55 -4.28 18.50
N LEU A 112 -0.96 -4.55 19.74
CA LEU A 112 -1.79 -5.71 20.07
C LEU A 112 -3.15 -5.71 19.35
N LEU A 113 -3.76 -4.54 19.12
CA LEU A 113 -4.99 -4.43 18.33
C LEU A 113 -4.78 -4.90 16.88
N ILE A 114 -3.63 -4.57 16.27
CA ILE A 114 -3.26 -5.09 14.93
C ILE A 114 -3.20 -6.62 14.94
N TRP A 115 -2.59 -7.22 15.96
CA TRP A 115 -2.54 -8.68 16.10
C TRP A 115 -3.94 -9.29 16.23
N LEU A 116 -4.81 -8.71 17.05
CA LEU A 116 -6.19 -9.18 17.23
C LEU A 116 -6.98 -9.13 15.91
N ILE A 117 -6.86 -8.04 15.15
CA ILE A 117 -7.51 -7.91 13.83
C ILE A 117 -6.96 -8.97 12.86
N ALA A 118 -5.63 -9.18 12.82
CA ALA A 118 -5.01 -10.17 11.95
C ALA A 118 -5.45 -11.60 12.29
N LEU A 119 -5.56 -11.94 13.58
CA LEU A 119 -6.08 -13.23 14.04
C LEU A 119 -7.55 -13.40 13.70
N GLY A 120 -8.37 -12.35 13.81
CA GLY A 120 -9.77 -12.36 13.38
C GLY A 120 -9.93 -12.62 11.88
N LEU A 121 -9.10 -11.98 11.06
CA LEU A 121 -9.05 -12.23 9.60
C LEU A 121 -8.59 -13.65 9.28
N LEU A 122 -7.53 -14.13 9.93
CA LEU A 122 -7.04 -15.49 9.76
C LEU A 122 -8.12 -16.51 10.12
N TRP A 123 -8.80 -16.31 11.23
CA TRP A 123 -9.91 -17.16 11.64
C TRP A 123 -11.02 -17.13 10.59
N HIS A 124 -11.50 -15.97 10.18
CA HIS A 124 -12.59 -15.84 9.20
C HIS A 124 -12.26 -16.54 7.87
N PHE A 125 -11.05 -16.33 7.35
CA PHE A 125 -10.64 -16.85 6.03
C PHE A 125 -9.92 -18.21 6.07
N ARG A 126 -9.73 -18.84 7.25
CA ARG A 126 -8.92 -20.06 7.42
C ARG A 126 -9.23 -21.16 6.39
N THR A 127 -10.50 -21.48 6.18
CA THR A 127 -10.91 -22.56 5.27
C THR A 127 -10.47 -22.26 3.83
N ARG A 128 -10.66 -21.01 3.39
CA ARG A 128 -10.28 -20.53 2.06
C ARG A 128 -8.76 -20.43 1.88
N LEU A 129 -8.04 -19.98 2.90
CA LEU A 129 -6.59 -19.76 2.84
C LEU A 129 -5.76 -21.05 2.88
N PHE A 130 -6.23 -22.07 3.59
CA PHE A 130 -5.55 -23.36 3.74
C PHE A 130 -6.04 -24.43 2.74
N THR A 131 -6.95 -24.08 1.83
CA THR A 131 -7.34 -24.99 0.74
C THR A 131 -6.18 -25.20 -0.24
N LYS A 132 -5.99 -26.43 -0.72
CA LYS A 132 -4.96 -26.75 -1.72
C LYS A 132 -5.15 -25.88 -2.97
N GLY A 133 -4.10 -25.18 -3.39
CA GLY A 133 -4.16 -24.26 -4.53
C GLY A 133 -4.77 -22.90 -4.23
N ALA A 134 -4.98 -22.54 -2.95
CA ALA A 134 -5.45 -21.22 -2.56
C ALA A 134 -4.56 -20.09 -3.09
N VAL A 135 -3.25 -20.31 -3.15
CA VAL A 135 -2.28 -19.44 -3.84
C VAL A 135 -1.92 -20.08 -5.18
N GLN A 136 -2.13 -19.36 -6.27
CA GLN A 136 -1.85 -19.88 -7.60
C GLN A 136 -0.43 -19.53 -8.03
N LYS A 137 0.18 -20.34 -8.91
CA LYS A 137 1.49 -20.01 -9.51
C LYS A 137 1.47 -18.65 -10.22
N GLN A 138 0.30 -18.25 -10.74
CA GLN A 138 0.10 -16.95 -11.37
C GLN A 138 0.25 -15.79 -10.37
N ASP A 139 -0.23 -15.93 -9.13
CA ASP A 139 -0.05 -14.92 -8.08
C ASP A 139 1.46 -14.69 -7.83
N LEU A 140 2.23 -15.77 -7.69
CA LEU A 140 3.68 -15.71 -7.46
C LEU A 140 4.44 -15.07 -8.64
N ARG A 141 4.07 -15.41 -9.88
CA ARG A 141 4.64 -14.76 -11.07
C ARG A 141 4.40 -13.26 -11.04
N TRP A 142 3.19 -12.83 -10.69
CA TRP A 142 2.86 -11.42 -10.61
C TRP A 142 3.52 -10.71 -9.43
N VAL A 143 3.77 -11.38 -8.32
CA VAL A 143 4.61 -10.85 -7.23
C VAL A 143 6.02 -10.54 -7.71
N LEU A 144 6.65 -11.46 -8.44
CA LEU A 144 7.99 -11.25 -9.00
C LEU A 144 8.00 -10.08 -10.01
N LEU A 145 6.99 -10.01 -10.88
CA LEU A 145 6.83 -8.89 -11.82
C LEU A 145 6.55 -7.56 -11.11
N GLY A 146 5.81 -7.60 -10.00
CA GLY A 146 5.61 -6.43 -9.13
C GLY A 146 6.92 -5.95 -8.50
N ALA A 147 7.73 -6.88 -7.98
CA ALA A 147 9.05 -6.54 -7.43
C ALA A 147 9.97 -5.92 -8.50
N LEU A 148 10.00 -6.50 -9.71
CA LEU A 148 10.75 -5.96 -10.83
C LEU A 148 10.22 -4.58 -11.26
N GLY A 149 8.90 -4.41 -11.34
CA GLY A 149 8.28 -3.13 -11.66
C GLY A 149 8.60 -2.06 -10.63
N GLY A 150 8.59 -2.41 -9.34
CA GLY A 150 9.04 -1.54 -8.25
C GLY A 150 10.52 -1.17 -8.39
N LEU A 151 11.39 -2.13 -8.70
CA LEU A 151 12.82 -1.88 -8.90
C LEU A 151 13.07 -0.94 -10.09
N VAL A 152 12.42 -1.17 -11.23
CA VAL A 152 12.51 -0.29 -12.40
C VAL A 152 12.03 1.12 -12.05
N ALA A 153 10.90 1.24 -11.34
CA ALA A 153 10.39 2.54 -10.90
C ALA A 153 11.40 3.25 -9.99
N VAL A 154 12.02 2.54 -9.05
CA VAL A 154 13.09 3.07 -8.18
C VAL A 154 14.26 3.60 -8.99
N LEU A 155 14.71 2.87 -10.00
CA LEU A 155 15.82 3.31 -10.86
C LEU A 155 15.47 4.59 -11.62
N ILE A 156 14.23 4.72 -12.11
CA ILE A 156 13.74 5.92 -12.79
C ILE A 156 13.71 7.12 -11.83
N ILE A 157 13.26 6.92 -10.58
CA ILE A 157 13.13 8.02 -9.61
C ILE A 157 14.43 8.33 -8.85
N ALA A 158 15.46 7.48 -8.93
CA ALA A 158 16.68 7.63 -8.14
C ALA A 158 17.39 8.97 -8.40
N TYR A 159 17.50 9.37 -9.67
CA TYR A 159 18.11 10.65 -10.04
C TYR A 159 17.31 11.87 -9.53
N PRO A 160 15.99 12.01 -9.78
CA PRO A 160 15.22 13.12 -9.21
C PRO A 160 15.20 13.10 -7.66
N MET A 161 15.12 11.91 -7.04
CA MET A 161 15.21 11.76 -5.59
C MET A 161 16.55 12.29 -5.03
N SER A 162 17.65 12.18 -5.79
CA SER A 162 18.98 12.66 -5.36
C SER A 162 19.06 14.17 -5.09
N PHE A 163 18.12 14.97 -5.59
CA PHE A 163 18.07 16.43 -5.36
C PHE A 163 17.38 16.83 -4.06
N GLN A 164 16.68 15.90 -3.42
CA GLN A 164 15.89 16.14 -2.21
C GLN A 164 16.33 15.27 -1.02
N VAL A 165 17.37 14.46 -1.19
CA VAL A 165 18.07 13.78 -0.10
C VAL A 165 19.29 14.60 0.29
N SER A 166 19.55 14.72 1.59
CA SER A 166 20.73 15.43 2.07
C SER A 166 22.00 14.70 1.61
N PRO A 167 22.98 15.40 1.00
CA PRO A 167 24.26 14.79 0.64
C PRO A 167 24.96 14.24 1.88
N PRO A 168 25.81 13.21 1.74
CA PRO A 168 26.51 12.61 2.88
C PRO A 168 27.33 13.65 3.64
N ASP A 169 27.45 13.47 4.96
CA ASP A 169 28.59 14.02 5.69
C ASP A 169 29.87 13.40 5.08
N PRO A 170 30.82 14.19 4.54
CA PRO A 170 32.09 13.68 4.02
C PRO A 170 32.89 12.86 5.04
N ARG A 171 32.57 12.99 6.33
CA ARG A 171 33.18 12.26 7.45
C ARG A 171 32.40 11.01 7.87
N GLY A 172 31.19 10.82 7.33
CA GLY A 172 30.30 9.72 7.64
C GLY A 172 30.74 8.41 6.99
N LYS A 173 31.18 7.44 7.80
CA LYS A 173 31.60 6.09 7.36
C LYS A 173 30.43 5.17 6.98
N TYR A 174 29.41 5.66 6.28
CA TYR A 174 28.37 4.75 5.79
C TYR A 174 28.87 4.03 4.55
N SER A 175 29.13 2.72 4.68
CA SER A 175 29.44 1.91 3.51
C SER A 175 28.21 1.83 2.61
N VAL A 176 28.39 1.92 1.28
CA VAL A 176 27.33 1.71 0.28
C VAL A 176 26.52 0.44 0.58
N LEU A 177 27.24 -0.62 0.99
CA LEU A 177 26.65 -1.89 1.40
C LEU A 177 25.69 -1.75 2.58
N SER A 178 26.02 -0.96 3.60
CA SER A 178 25.13 -0.74 4.76
C SER A 178 23.82 -0.04 4.38
N VAL A 179 23.88 0.95 3.49
CA VAL A 179 22.69 1.68 3.01
C VAL A 179 21.79 0.75 2.17
N LEU A 180 22.39 -0.07 1.30
CA LEU A 180 21.67 -1.08 0.52
C LEU A 180 20.99 -2.12 1.39
N ILE A 181 21.72 -2.67 2.38
CA ILE A 181 21.17 -3.65 3.32
C ILE A 181 20.01 -3.05 4.11
N ASN A 182 20.13 -1.80 4.57
CA ASN A 182 19.06 -1.12 5.28
C ASN A 182 17.82 -0.93 4.39
N GLY A 183 17.99 -0.47 3.15
CA GLY A 183 16.88 -0.34 2.19
C GLY A 183 16.16 -1.68 1.98
N LEU A 184 16.90 -2.76 1.72
CA LEU A 184 16.34 -4.09 1.55
C LEU A 184 15.58 -4.59 2.79
N LYS A 185 16.12 -4.34 3.99
CA LYS A 185 15.47 -4.69 5.26
C LYS A 185 14.15 -3.94 5.48
N THR A 186 13.99 -2.77 4.89
CA THR A 186 12.74 -1.99 5.02
C THR A 186 11.63 -2.43 4.08
N ILE A 187 11.90 -3.23 3.05
CA ILE A 187 10.87 -3.69 2.10
C ILE A 187 9.72 -4.42 2.80
N PRO A 188 9.96 -5.45 3.66
CA PRO A 188 8.88 -6.10 4.40
C PRO A 188 8.10 -5.14 5.29
N TYR A 189 8.81 -4.21 5.95
CA TYR A 189 8.18 -3.16 6.75
C TYR A 189 7.27 -2.28 5.90
N GLN A 190 7.70 -1.84 4.72
CA GLN A 190 6.92 -0.99 3.82
C GLN A 190 5.73 -1.70 3.19
N ILE A 191 5.80 -3.04 3.01
CA ILE A 191 4.62 -3.83 2.63
C ILE A 191 3.57 -3.76 3.74
N GLY A 192 3.96 -4.00 5.00
CA GLY A 192 3.03 -3.93 6.14
C GLY A 192 2.51 -2.53 6.42
N TYR A 193 3.39 -1.54 6.37
CA TYR A 193 3.09 -0.15 6.69
C TYR A 193 2.29 0.53 5.58
N ALA A 194 2.93 0.86 4.46
CA ALA A 194 2.30 1.63 3.39
C ALA A 194 1.36 0.76 2.54
N ALA A 195 1.83 -0.40 2.07
CA ALA A 195 1.07 -1.15 1.07
C ALA A 195 -0.23 -1.75 1.62
N VAL A 196 -0.23 -2.36 2.81
CA VAL A 196 -1.46 -2.87 3.44
C VAL A 196 -2.42 -1.75 3.81
N SER A 197 -1.92 -0.57 4.21
CA SER A 197 -2.78 0.57 4.57
C SER A 197 -3.37 1.30 3.36
N GLU A 198 -2.73 1.24 2.19
CA GLU A 198 -3.12 2.07 1.04
C GLU A 198 -3.68 1.26 -0.14
N GLU A 199 -3.06 0.14 -0.51
CA GLU A 199 -3.44 -0.62 -1.72
C GLU A 199 -4.86 -1.19 -1.67
N PRO A 200 -5.35 -1.76 -0.55
CA PRO A 200 -6.72 -2.25 -0.47
C PRO A 200 -7.75 -1.16 -0.71
N VAL A 201 -7.50 0.08 -0.27
CA VAL A 201 -8.40 1.22 -0.47
C VAL A 201 -8.38 1.66 -1.92
N PHE A 202 -7.20 2.04 -2.43
CA PHE A 202 -7.10 2.63 -3.76
C PHE A 202 -7.28 1.54 -4.82
N ARG A 203 -6.38 0.57 -4.91
CA ARG A 203 -6.31 -0.36 -6.04
C ARG A 203 -7.29 -1.52 -5.89
N GLY A 204 -7.81 -1.74 -4.68
CA GLY A 204 -8.82 -2.74 -4.39
C GLY A 204 -10.25 -2.19 -4.44
N PHE A 205 -10.75 -1.81 -3.27
CA PHE A 205 -12.16 -1.50 -3.05
C PHE A 205 -12.64 -0.28 -3.84
N LEU A 206 -11.91 0.84 -3.86
CA LEU A 206 -12.27 2.01 -4.65
C LEU A 206 -12.28 1.69 -6.15
N TRP A 207 -11.28 0.93 -6.64
CA TRP A 207 -11.23 0.53 -8.04
C TRP A 207 -12.46 -0.29 -8.42
N GLY A 208 -12.72 -1.38 -7.69
CA GLY A 208 -13.85 -2.26 -7.98
C GLY A 208 -15.20 -1.54 -7.81
N TYR A 209 -15.33 -0.64 -6.83
CA TYR A 209 -16.52 0.18 -6.64
C TYR A 209 -16.78 1.11 -7.83
N LEU A 210 -15.78 1.87 -8.29
CA LEU A 210 -15.92 2.75 -9.44
C LEU A 210 -16.26 1.97 -10.72
N ARG A 211 -15.61 0.82 -10.94
CA ARG A 211 -15.91 -0.06 -12.08
C ARG A 211 -17.35 -0.58 -12.04
N LYS A 212 -17.85 -1.02 -10.87
CA LYS A 212 -19.24 -1.45 -10.70
C LYS A 212 -20.25 -0.33 -10.99
N ASN A 213 -19.83 0.93 -10.89
CA ASN A 213 -20.60 2.11 -11.24
C ASN A 213 -20.32 2.62 -12.68
N GLY A 214 -19.75 1.78 -13.54
CA GLY A 214 -19.63 2.05 -14.99
C GLY A 214 -18.39 2.84 -15.40
N TRP A 215 -17.46 3.13 -14.48
CA TRP A 215 -16.22 3.80 -14.85
C TRP A 215 -15.31 2.87 -15.67
N ARG A 216 -14.66 3.41 -16.69
CA ARG A 216 -13.65 2.68 -17.48
C ARG A 216 -12.34 2.58 -16.71
N ASP A 217 -11.64 1.45 -16.86
CA ASP A 217 -10.36 1.17 -16.18
C ASP A 217 -9.33 2.31 -16.32
N VAL A 218 -9.19 2.90 -17.51
CA VAL A 218 -8.24 4.00 -17.73
C VAL A 218 -8.57 5.25 -16.92
N TRP A 219 -9.85 5.57 -16.74
CA TRP A 219 -10.27 6.73 -15.95
C TRP A 219 -10.12 6.48 -14.46
N ILE A 220 -10.39 5.24 -14.00
CA ILE A 220 -10.15 4.84 -12.61
C ILE A 220 -8.65 4.96 -12.30
N TRP A 221 -7.79 4.46 -13.19
CA TRP A 221 -6.33 4.55 -13.05
C TRP A 221 -5.83 5.99 -12.88
N LEU A 222 -6.23 6.89 -13.79
CA LEU A 222 -5.82 8.30 -13.73
C LEU A 222 -6.41 9.03 -12.53
N PHE A 223 -7.70 8.80 -12.24
CA PHE A 223 -8.37 9.38 -11.07
C PHE A 223 -7.68 8.99 -9.77
N GLN A 224 -7.34 7.71 -9.62
CA GLN A 224 -6.65 7.22 -8.43
C GLN A 224 -5.22 7.73 -8.32
N ALA A 225 -4.50 7.90 -9.42
CA ALA A 225 -3.18 8.54 -9.38
C ALA A 225 -3.28 10.00 -8.88
N GLY A 226 -4.28 10.75 -9.35
CA GLY A 226 -4.57 12.10 -8.84
C GLY A 226 -4.94 12.10 -7.37
N LEU A 227 -5.91 11.28 -6.96
CA LEU A 227 -6.37 11.17 -5.57
C LEU A 227 -5.25 10.73 -4.63
N PHE A 228 -4.39 9.80 -5.06
CA PHE A 228 -3.24 9.35 -4.29
C PHE A 228 -2.19 10.46 -4.13
N SER A 229 -1.97 11.26 -5.17
CA SER A 229 -1.06 12.41 -5.10
C SER A 229 -1.58 13.48 -4.14
N LEU A 230 -2.89 13.74 -4.14
CA LEU A 230 -3.52 14.67 -3.19
C LEU A 230 -3.40 14.19 -1.73
N ALA A 231 -3.42 12.88 -1.49
CA ALA A 231 -3.13 12.29 -0.18
C ALA A 231 -1.65 12.44 0.27
N HIS A 232 -0.83 13.14 -0.52
CA HIS A 232 0.56 13.48 -0.22
C HIS A 232 0.84 14.98 -0.33
N LEU A 233 -0.19 15.84 -0.22
CA LEU A 233 -0.06 17.30 -0.29
C LEU A 233 0.96 17.89 0.69
N TYR A 234 1.23 17.21 1.81
CA TYR A 234 2.25 17.61 2.77
C TYR A 234 3.68 17.65 2.19
N TYR A 235 3.93 17.00 1.05
CA TYR A 235 5.20 17.09 0.33
C TYR A 235 5.36 18.35 -0.51
N ILE A 236 4.30 19.12 -0.79
CA ILE A 236 4.35 20.21 -1.78
C ILE A 236 5.43 21.26 -1.47
N ASN A 237 5.65 21.55 -0.19
CA ASN A 237 6.64 22.53 0.27
C ASN A 237 7.95 21.91 0.77
N THR A 238 7.94 20.63 1.16
CA THR A 238 9.08 19.97 1.81
C THR A 238 9.87 19.08 0.86
N ALA A 239 9.21 18.46 -0.12
CA ALA A 239 9.79 17.60 -1.13
C ALA A 239 9.01 17.76 -2.45
N PRO A 240 9.16 18.92 -3.14
CA PRO A 240 8.35 19.24 -4.32
C PRO A 240 8.55 18.25 -5.47
N ILE A 241 9.77 17.71 -5.65
CA ILE A 241 10.04 16.68 -6.66
C ILE A 241 9.27 15.40 -6.31
N SER A 242 9.21 15.02 -5.03
CA SER A 242 8.35 13.93 -4.57
C SER A 242 6.88 14.17 -4.94
N PHE A 243 6.35 15.34 -4.61
CA PHE A 243 4.94 15.65 -4.82
C PHE A 243 4.56 15.71 -6.30
N TRP A 244 5.32 16.43 -7.12
CA TRP A 244 4.96 16.70 -8.51
C TRP A 244 5.36 15.58 -9.48
N PHE A 245 6.35 14.75 -9.13
CA PHE A 245 6.88 13.75 -10.04
C PHE A 245 6.85 12.33 -9.44
N ILE A 246 7.49 12.11 -8.30
CA ILE A 246 7.72 10.74 -7.79
C ILE A 246 6.40 10.07 -7.38
N VAL A 247 5.58 10.73 -6.55
CA VAL A 247 4.32 10.17 -6.06
C VAL A 247 3.34 9.90 -7.21
N PRO A 248 3.06 10.84 -8.14
CA PRO A 248 2.22 10.57 -9.30
C PRO A 248 2.74 9.42 -10.17
N LEU A 249 4.05 9.37 -10.45
CA LEU A 249 4.65 8.32 -11.25
C LEU A 249 4.49 6.95 -10.59
N LEU A 250 4.82 6.83 -9.31
CA LEU A 250 4.64 5.58 -8.56
C LEU A 250 3.17 5.16 -8.51
N ALA A 251 2.26 6.09 -8.30
CA ALA A 251 0.82 5.83 -8.29
C ALA A 251 0.31 5.30 -9.63
N LEU A 252 0.82 5.84 -10.74
CA LEU A 252 0.54 5.37 -12.09
C LEU A 252 1.13 3.97 -12.34
N VAL A 253 2.39 3.72 -11.97
CA VAL A 253 3.03 2.41 -12.13
C VAL A 253 2.28 1.34 -11.34
N GLN A 254 1.96 1.60 -10.07
CA GLN A 254 1.20 0.67 -9.22
C GLN A 254 -0.20 0.39 -9.78
N GLY A 255 -0.92 1.43 -10.23
CA GLY A 255 -2.23 1.25 -10.85
C GLY A 255 -2.18 0.47 -12.17
N TRP A 256 -1.15 0.69 -12.98
CA TRP A 256 -0.93 -0.07 -14.22
C TRP A 256 -0.64 -1.55 -13.91
N LEU A 257 0.21 -1.83 -12.92
CA LEU A 257 0.51 -3.20 -12.49
C LEU A 257 -0.76 -3.96 -12.10
N VAL A 258 -1.65 -3.34 -11.32
CA VAL A 258 -2.94 -3.93 -10.93
C VAL A 258 -3.87 -4.09 -12.12
N TRP A 259 -3.93 -3.10 -13.01
CA TRP A 259 -4.71 -3.20 -14.23
C TRP A 259 -4.31 -4.43 -15.06
N ARG A 260 -3.01 -4.73 -15.15
CA ARG A 260 -2.49 -5.89 -15.90
C ARG A 260 -2.62 -7.21 -15.14
N SER A 261 -2.33 -7.23 -13.84
CA SER A 261 -2.30 -8.46 -13.05
C SER A 261 -3.68 -8.90 -12.56
N ARG A 262 -4.62 -7.96 -12.44
CA ARG A 262 -5.90 -8.15 -11.74
C ARG A 262 -5.72 -8.60 -10.29
N SER A 263 -4.60 -8.25 -9.67
CA SER A 263 -4.28 -8.55 -8.27
C SER A 263 -3.53 -7.40 -7.62
N ILE A 264 -4.02 -6.91 -6.48
CA ILE A 264 -3.33 -5.86 -5.72
C ILE A 264 -2.04 -6.36 -5.05
N ALA A 265 -1.80 -7.68 -4.98
CA ALA A 265 -0.53 -8.20 -4.47
C ALA A 265 0.67 -7.71 -5.30
N THR A 266 0.46 -7.55 -6.61
CA THR A 266 1.47 -7.01 -7.53
C THR A 266 1.88 -5.59 -7.16
N SER A 267 0.90 -4.70 -6.93
CA SER A 267 1.20 -3.32 -6.51
C SER A 267 1.71 -3.27 -5.09
N MET A 268 1.21 -4.10 -4.17
CA MET A 268 1.69 -4.11 -2.79
C MET A 268 3.19 -4.39 -2.70
N VAL A 269 3.67 -5.36 -3.47
CA VAL A 269 5.10 -5.70 -3.53
C VAL A 269 5.88 -4.60 -4.25
N ALA A 270 5.39 -4.07 -5.37
CA ALA A 270 6.02 -2.96 -6.07
C ALA A 270 6.14 -1.71 -5.18
N HIS A 271 5.10 -1.40 -4.42
CA HIS A 271 5.03 -0.30 -3.47
C HIS A 271 6.03 -0.52 -2.33
N GLY A 272 6.06 -1.70 -1.72
CA GLY A 272 7.05 -2.04 -0.69
C GLY A 272 8.50 -1.90 -1.18
N VAL A 273 8.80 -2.36 -2.40
CA VAL A 273 10.11 -2.19 -3.04
C VAL A 273 10.41 -0.71 -3.29
N ALA A 274 9.44 0.03 -3.84
CA ALA A 274 9.60 1.43 -4.17
C ALA A 274 9.89 2.29 -2.93
N ASN A 275 9.11 2.11 -1.86
CA ASN A 275 9.31 2.86 -0.63
C ASN A 275 10.56 2.40 0.12
N GLY A 276 10.86 1.10 0.12
CA GLY A 276 12.02 0.57 0.83
C GLY A 276 13.35 0.96 0.18
N LEU A 277 13.39 1.08 -1.15
CA LEU A 277 14.63 1.39 -1.89
C LEU A 277 14.71 2.81 -2.43
N GLY A 278 13.59 3.55 -2.52
CA GLY A 278 13.55 4.87 -3.16
C GLY A 278 14.54 5.86 -2.54
N TYR A 279 14.49 6.03 -1.21
CA TYR A 279 15.44 6.88 -0.51
C TYR A 279 16.88 6.35 -0.63
N THR A 280 17.09 5.05 -0.46
CA THR A 280 18.41 4.40 -0.57
C THR A 280 19.05 4.67 -1.93
N MET A 281 18.32 4.51 -3.03
CA MET A 281 18.86 4.72 -4.38
C MET A 281 19.07 6.20 -4.67
N GLY A 282 18.18 7.09 -4.23
CA GLY A 282 18.41 8.53 -4.30
C GLY A 282 19.67 8.96 -3.56
N TYR A 283 19.88 8.40 -2.36
CA TYR A 283 21.08 8.64 -1.54
C TYR A 283 22.35 8.16 -2.27
N LEU A 284 22.35 6.96 -2.84
CA LEU A 284 23.49 6.45 -3.60
C LEU A 284 23.81 7.31 -4.82
N VAL A 285 22.81 7.73 -5.58
CA VAL A 285 23.03 8.64 -6.72
C VAL A 285 23.58 9.99 -6.25
N ALA A 286 23.11 10.51 -5.11
CA ALA A 286 23.63 11.75 -4.55
C ALA A 286 25.12 11.66 -4.17
N ILE A 287 25.61 10.51 -3.71
CA ILE A 287 27.05 10.27 -3.44
C ILE A 287 27.88 10.48 -4.71
N PHE A 288 27.44 9.90 -5.84
CA PHE A 288 28.21 9.91 -7.09
C PHE A 288 27.97 11.14 -7.97
N ARG A 289 27.02 12.01 -7.59
CA ARG A 289 26.77 13.29 -8.27
C ARG A 289 27.74 14.40 -7.83
N LEU A 290 28.34 14.26 -6.64
CA LEU A 290 29.37 15.15 -6.09
C LEU A 290 30.74 14.80 -6.65
#